data_AF-A0A3D2IHY5-F1
#
_entry.id   AF-A0A3D2IHY5-F1
#
_cell.length_a   1.000
_cell.length_b   1.000
_cell.length_c   1.000
_cell.angle_alpha   90.00
_cell.angle_beta   90.00
_cell.angle_gamma   90.00
#
_symmetry.space_group_name_H-M   'P 1'
#
loop_
_entity.id
_entity.type
_entity.pdbx_description
1 polymer ?
#
loop_
_entity_poly.entity_id
_entity_poly.type
_entity_poly.pdbx_seq_one_letter_code
_entity_poly.pdbx_strand_id
1 'polypeptide(L)'
;MQRALTLLITTFIFSFLWACSSVSEQPWTSMVPAESSFLIIPKENVSITNISDTRYASILEDITASSSQQIASFDPEVLSTLSLKGIVIFPSRSTESELIWITSANAPIDTWVQKFYKPLSQNYYTIKGNTIHKLEAKNGTVLYASQVHDWLV
;
A
#
# COMPACT_ATOMS: atom_id res chain seq x y z
N MET A 1 -13.37 50.47 -14.10
CA MET A 1 -12.20 49.64 -13.75
C MET A 1 -12.42 48.78 -12.50
N GLN A 2 -13.09 49.29 -11.46
CA GLN A 2 -13.28 48.60 -10.18
C GLN A 2 -14.09 47.27 -10.27
N ARG A 3 -15.13 47.21 -11.12
CA ARG A 3 -15.93 45.98 -11.36
C ARG A 3 -15.17 44.86 -12.07
N ALA A 4 -14.28 45.21 -13.01
CA ALA A 4 -13.44 44.24 -13.71
C ALA A 4 -12.41 43.61 -12.76
N LEU A 5 -11.85 44.42 -11.85
CA LEU A 5 -10.95 43.96 -10.81
C LEU A 5 -11.65 42.99 -9.84
N THR A 6 -12.89 43.26 -9.44
CA THR A 6 -13.65 42.38 -8.53
C THR A 6 -13.93 41.02 -9.19
N LEU A 7 -14.34 41.02 -10.46
CA LEU A 7 -14.56 39.81 -11.25
C LEU A 7 -13.29 38.95 -11.39
N LEU A 8 -12.15 39.60 -11.59
CA LEU A 8 -10.86 38.92 -11.74
C LEU A 8 -10.42 38.28 -10.41
N ILE A 9 -10.60 38.98 -9.30
CA ILE A 9 -10.30 38.47 -7.95
C ILE A 9 -11.22 37.29 -7.60
N THR A 10 -12.53 37.38 -7.87
CA THR A 10 -13.46 36.27 -7.59
C THR A 10 -13.18 35.05 -8.44
N THR A 11 -12.81 35.23 -9.72
CA THR A 11 -12.47 34.12 -10.62
C THR A 11 -11.16 33.45 -10.18
N PHE A 12 -10.17 34.24 -9.76
CA PHE A 12 -8.92 33.73 -9.23
C PHE A 12 -9.15 32.92 -7.95
N ILE A 13 -9.92 33.44 -6.98
CA ILE A 13 -10.25 32.72 -5.74
C ILE A 13 -11.00 31.41 -6.04
N PHE A 14 -11.94 31.41 -6.98
CA PHE A 14 -12.68 30.20 -7.35
C PHE A 14 -11.78 29.13 -8.00
N SER A 15 -10.80 29.55 -8.81
CA SER A 15 -9.84 28.63 -9.44
C SER A 15 -8.91 27.94 -8.43
N PHE A 16 -8.59 28.60 -7.30
CA PHE A 16 -7.81 27.99 -6.21
C PHE A 16 -8.61 26.94 -5.43
N LEU A 17 -9.94 27.05 -5.36
CA LEU A 17 -10.79 26.10 -4.65
C LEU A 17 -10.99 24.77 -5.42
N TRP A 18 -10.74 24.75 -6.73
CA TRP A 18 -10.84 23.55 -7.57
C TRP A 18 -9.52 22.79 -7.73
N ALA A 19 -8.40 23.33 -7.24
CA ALA A 19 -7.09 22.68 -7.29
C ALA A 19 -6.87 21.66 -6.17
N CYS A 20 -7.94 21.09 -5.60
CA CYS A 20 -7.84 19.98 -4.65
C CYS A 20 -7.57 18.69 -5.43
N SER A 21 -6.30 18.42 -5.73
CA SER A 21 -5.85 17.20 -6.38
C SER A 21 -5.85 16.02 -5.40
N SER A 22 -7.03 15.54 -5.01
CA SER A 22 -7.13 14.25 -4.32
C SER A 22 -6.98 13.12 -5.34
N VAL A 23 -6.24 12.07 -4.98
CA VAL A 23 -6.24 10.82 -5.75
C VAL A 23 -7.69 10.35 -5.83
N SER A 24 -8.17 10.01 -7.03
CA SER A 24 -9.53 9.48 -7.19
C SER A 24 -9.65 8.15 -6.45
N GLU A 25 -10.81 7.91 -5.85
CA GLU A 25 -11.18 6.56 -5.43
C GLU A 25 -11.20 5.65 -6.66
N GLN A 26 -10.53 4.51 -6.57
CA GLN A 26 -10.36 3.52 -7.62
C GLN A 26 -10.53 2.12 -7.03
N PRO A 27 -10.95 1.12 -7.81
CA PRO A 27 -11.01 -0.26 -7.33
C PRO A 27 -9.62 -0.75 -6.95
N TRP A 28 -9.51 -1.67 -5.99
CA TRP A 28 -8.22 -2.21 -5.54
C TRP A 28 -7.35 -2.76 -6.68
N THR A 29 -7.97 -3.22 -7.78
CA THR A 29 -7.27 -3.72 -8.97
C THR A 29 -6.43 -2.66 -9.66
N SER A 30 -6.71 -1.36 -9.47
CA SER A 30 -5.86 -0.28 -9.98
C SER A 30 -4.50 -0.21 -9.28
N MET A 31 -4.33 -0.91 -8.15
CA MET A 31 -3.06 -1.02 -7.44
C MET A 31 -2.15 -2.12 -7.99
N VAL A 32 -2.65 -2.94 -8.91
CA VAL A 32 -1.86 -3.98 -9.57
C VAL A 32 -0.98 -3.32 -10.64
N PRO A 33 0.36 -3.41 -10.55
CA PRO A 33 1.26 -2.87 -11.57
C PRO A 33 1.01 -3.51 -12.95
N ALA A 34 1.17 -2.72 -14.02
CA ALA A 34 0.99 -3.21 -15.39
C ALA A 34 2.00 -4.32 -15.77
N GLU A 35 3.23 -4.24 -15.25
CA GLU A 35 4.33 -5.17 -15.52
C GLU A 35 4.29 -6.43 -14.63
N SER A 36 3.15 -6.72 -14.00
CA SER A 36 3.02 -7.88 -13.10
C SER A 36 3.05 -9.19 -13.89
N SER A 37 3.81 -10.17 -13.39
CA SER A 37 3.87 -11.50 -14.00
C SER A 37 2.58 -12.29 -13.73
N PHE A 38 2.10 -12.24 -12.48
CA PHE A 38 0.91 -12.96 -12.05
C PHE A 38 0.18 -12.20 -10.94
N LEU A 39 -1.14 -12.39 -10.90
CA LEU A 39 -2.02 -11.92 -9.82
C LEU A 39 -2.72 -13.13 -9.20
N ILE A 40 -2.53 -13.34 -7.91
CA ILE A 40 -3.25 -14.34 -7.12
C ILE A 40 -4.39 -13.62 -6.40
N ILE A 41 -5.62 -14.02 -6.71
CA ILE A 41 -6.82 -13.54 -6.02
C ILE A 41 -7.25 -14.65 -5.05
N PRO A 42 -7.09 -14.44 -3.73
CA PRO A 42 -7.50 -15.43 -2.74
C PRO A 42 -9.03 -15.52 -2.66
N LYS A 43 -9.52 -16.58 -2.01
CA LYS A 43 -10.93 -16.65 -1.61
C LYS A 43 -11.27 -15.53 -0.63
N GLU A 44 -12.55 -15.22 -0.52
CA GLU A 44 -13.04 -14.25 0.46
C GLU A 44 -12.64 -14.62 1.88
N ASN A 45 -12.41 -13.61 2.73
CA ASN A 45 -12.04 -13.72 4.14
C ASN A 45 -10.70 -14.39 4.43
N VAL A 46 -9.79 -14.47 3.45
CA VAL A 46 -8.39 -14.81 3.70
C VAL A 46 -7.67 -13.58 4.26
N SER A 47 -7.04 -13.73 5.42
CA SER A 47 -6.11 -12.74 5.97
C SER A 47 -4.69 -13.00 5.48
N ILE A 48 -3.81 -12.01 5.66
CA ILE A 48 -2.37 -12.18 5.40
C ILE A 48 -1.80 -13.35 6.23
N THR A 49 -2.22 -13.48 7.49
CA THR A 49 -1.66 -14.48 8.43
C THR A 49 -1.97 -15.91 8.06
N ASN A 50 -3.08 -16.16 7.35
CA ASN A 50 -3.57 -17.50 7.08
C ASN A 50 -3.27 -17.96 5.64
N ILE A 51 -2.51 -17.16 4.87
CA ILE A 51 -2.20 -17.49 3.47
C ILE A 51 -1.37 -18.77 3.35
N SER A 52 -0.50 -19.05 4.32
CA SER A 52 0.34 -20.24 4.36
C SER A 52 -0.47 -21.53 4.52
N ASP A 53 -1.70 -21.45 5.05
CA ASP A 53 -2.60 -22.59 5.20
C ASP A 53 -3.45 -22.84 3.93
N THR A 54 -3.28 -22.01 2.91
CA THR A 54 -4.04 -22.10 1.67
C THR A 54 -3.28 -22.87 0.58
N ARG A 55 -4.01 -23.28 -0.46
CA ARG A 55 -3.42 -23.88 -1.67
C ARG A 55 -2.44 -22.97 -2.43
N TYR A 56 -2.34 -21.69 -2.08
CA TYR A 56 -1.46 -20.73 -2.72
C TYR A 56 -0.06 -20.73 -2.11
N ALA A 57 0.11 -21.30 -0.91
CA ALA A 57 1.36 -21.31 -0.15
C ALA A 57 2.52 -21.91 -0.96
N SER A 58 2.33 -23.09 -1.56
CA SER A 58 3.37 -23.75 -2.36
C SER A 58 3.83 -22.90 -3.55
N ILE A 59 2.90 -22.21 -4.22
CA ILE A 59 3.21 -21.34 -5.35
C ILE A 59 4.04 -20.14 -4.87
N LEU A 60 3.68 -19.55 -3.73
CA LEU A 60 4.39 -18.41 -3.16
C LEU A 60 5.79 -18.80 -2.68
N GLU A 61 5.94 -19.99 -2.09
CA GLU A 61 7.23 -20.52 -1.63
C GLU A 61 8.18 -20.83 -2.80
N ASP A 62 7.67 -21.44 -3.89
CA ASP A 62 8.47 -21.77 -5.07
C ASP A 62 8.99 -20.52 -5.81
N ILE A 63 8.18 -19.46 -5.84
CA ILE A 63 8.48 -18.24 -6.62
C ILE A 63 9.26 -17.23 -5.78
N THR A 64 9.06 -17.22 -4.47
CA THR A 64 9.60 -16.21 -3.58
C THR A 64 10.17 -16.85 -2.32
N ALA A 65 11.39 -17.38 -2.43
CA ALA A 65 12.09 -18.10 -1.36
C ALA A 65 12.14 -17.33 -0.01
N SER A 66 11.87 -16.02 -0.01
CA SER A 66 11.87 -15.18 1.20
C SER A 66 10.64 -14.26 1.40
N SER A 67 9.84 -13.95 0.36
CA SER A 67 8.90 -12.82 0.43
C SER A 67 7.65 -13.09 1.28
N SER A 68 7.15 -14.34 1.32
CA SER A 68 6.06 -14.73 2.24
C SER A 68 6.51 -14.71 3.71
N GLN A 69 7.76 -15.09 3.98
CA GLN A 69 8.36 -15.07 5.31
C GLN A 69 8.65 -13.65 5.81
N GLN A 70 8.91 -12.70 4.91
CA GLN A 70 9.13 -11.29 5.27
C GLN A 70 7.93 -10.69 6.00
N ILE A 71 6.72 -11.00 5.56
CA ILE A 71 5.49 -10.54 6.21
C ILE A 71 5.28 -11.18 7.59
N ALA A 72 5.67 -12.45 7.78
CA ALA A 72 5.52 -13.15 9.06
C ALA A 72 6.31 -12.48 10.21
N SER A 73 7.23 -11.58 9.87
CA SER A 73 8.03 -10.81 10.83
C SER A 73 7.30 -9.59 11.41
N PHE A 74 6.12 -9.26 10.87
CA PHE A 74 5.29 -8.12 11.29
C PHE A 74 4.28 -8.51 12.37
N ASP A 75 3.81 -7.52 13.13
CA ASP A 75 2.89 -7.71 14.26
C ASP A 75 1.60 -8.44 13.82
N PRO A 76 1.36 -9.67 14.32
CA PRO A 76 0.20 -10.47 13.91
C PRO A 76 -1.14 -9.81 14.27
N GLU A 77 -1.18 -8.96 15.32
CA GLU A 77 -2.38 -8.19 15.65
C GLU A 77 -2.74 -7.24 14.51
N VAL A 78 -1.74 -6.54 13.96
CA VAL A 78 -1.95 -5.64 12.80
C VAL A 78 -2.36 -6.45 11.58
N LEU A 79 -1.62 -7.52 11.25
CA LEU A 79 -1.89 -8.34 10.06
C LEU A 79 -3.28 -9.00 10.09
N SER A 80 -3.79 -9.35 11.26
CA SER A 80 -5.12 -9.95 11.42
C SER A 80 -6.27 -9.00 11.06
N THR A 81 -6.03 -7.68 11.12
CA THR A 81 -7.03 -6.66 10.74
C THR A 81 -7.10 -6.41 9.23
N LEU A 82 -6.11 -6.91 8.49
CA LEU A 82 -5.97 -6.70 7.05
C LEU A 82 -6.57 -7.87 6.29
N SER A 83 -7.61 -7.59 5.50
CA SER A 83 -8.23 -8.60 4.64
C SER A 83 -7.55 -8.61 3.27
N LEU A 84 -7.01 -9.76 2.87
CA LEU A 84 -6.25 -9.89 1.64
C LEU A 84 -7.18 -9.82 0.41
N LYS A 85 -6.83 -8.97 -0.56
CA LYS A 85 -7.54 -8.82 -1.84
C LYS A 85 -6.77 -9.41 -3.00
N GLY A 86 -5.44 -9.31 -2.97
CA GLY A 86 -4.59 -9.89 -4.00
C GLY A 86 -3.13 -9.95 -3.59
N ILE A 87 -2.41 -10.90 -4.17
CA ILE A 87 -0.95 -10.98 -4.10
C ILE A 87 -0.45 -10.88 -5.53
N VAL A 88 0.36 -9.85 -5.80
CA VAL A 88 0.97 -9.65 -7.10
C VAL A 88 2.38 -10.20 -7.06
N ILE A 89 2.74 -10.98 -8.07
CA ILE A 89 4.12 -11.39 -8.33
C ILE A 89 4.71 -10.40 -9.32
N PHE A 90 5.59 -9.54 -8.81
CA PHE A 90 6.24 -8.50 -9.58
C PHE A 90 7.65 -8.96 -10.00
N PRO A 91 7.97 -8.96 -11.30
CA PRO A 91 9.31 -9.31 -11.77
C PRO A 91 10.28 -8.20 -11.34
N SER A 92 11.16 -8.53 -10.39
CA SER A 92 12.23 -7.61 -10.00
C SER A 92 13.39 -7.67 -11.01
N ARG A 93 14.36 -6.77 -10.87
CA ARG A 93 15.62 -6.83 -11.66
C ARG A 93 16.57 -7.93 -11.17
N SER A 94 16.19 -8.68 -10.14
CA SER A 94 16.93 -9.80 -9.57
C SER A 94 16.46 -11.13 -10.19
N THR A 95 17.05 -12.24 -9.73
CA THR A 95 16.59 -13.60 -10.04
C THR A 95 15.33 -14.01 -9.27
N GLU A 96 14.97 -13.25 -8.23
CA GLU A 96 13.79 -13.48 -7.39
C GLU A 96 12.69 -12.47 -7.72
N SER A 97 11.43 -12.93 -7.70
CA SER A 97 10.27 -12.03 -7.82
C SER A 97 9.94 -11.40 -6.48
N GLU A 98 9.43 -10.18 -6.51
CA GLU A 98 8.91 -9.49 -5.33
C GLU A 98 7.39 -9.73 -5.21
N LEU A 99 6.89 -9.79 -3.97
CA LEU A 99 5.45 -9.85 -3.71
C LEU A 99 4.92 -8.48 -3.32
N ILE A 100 3.83 -8.07 -3.95
CA ILE A 100 3.06 -6.91 -3.54
C ILE A 100 1.74 -7.41 -2.95
N TRP A 101 1.44 -6.99 -1.73
CA TRP A 101 0.28 -7.45 -0.97
C TRP A 101 -0.78 -6.38 -0.97
N ILE A 102 -1.90 -6.64 -1.63
CA ILE A 102 -3.02 -5.70 -1.68
C ILE A 102 -4.07 -6.17 -0.69
N THR A 103 -4.39 -5.34 0.30
CA THR A 103 -5.38 -5.62 1.33
C THR A 103 -6.39 -4.51 1.45
N SER A 104 -7.55 -4.81 2.04
CA SER A 104 -8.44 -3.77 2.55
C SER A 104 -8.10 -3.49 4.01
N ALA A 105 -8.01 -2.20 4.34
CA ALA A 105 -7.79 -1.73 5.69
C ALA A 105 -9.09 -1.08 6.22
N ASN A 106 -9.56 -1.54 7.38
CA ASN A 106 -10.75 -0.99 8.03
C ASN A 106 -10.43 0.25 8.90
N ALA A 107 -9.15 0.62 8.99
CA ALA A 107 -8.67 1.73 9.78
C ALA A 107 -7.47 2.40 9.07
N PRO A 108 -7.21 3.70 9.34
CA PRO A 108 -6.04 4.39 8.81
C PRO A 108 -4.72 3.73 9.23
N ILE A 109 -3.77 3.61 8.31
CA ILE A 109 -2.43 3.06 8.51
C ILE A 109 -1.69 3.76 9.66
N ASP A 110 -1.90 5.07 9.82
CA ASP A 110 -1.29 5.88 10.87
C ASP A 110 -1.57 5.37 12.29
N THR A 111 -2.64 4.59 12.49
CA THR A 111 -2.99 4.00 13.79
C THR A 111 -1.99 2.96 14.29
N TRP A 112 -1.23 2.32 13.39
CA TRP A 112 -0.32 1.23 13.73
C TRP A 112 1.08 1.38 13.15
N VAL A 113 1.25 2.14 12.08
CA VAL A 113 2.49 2.22 11.30
C VAL A 113 3.69 2.72 12.10
N GLN A 114 3.45 3.61 13.06
CA GLN A 114 4.49 4.21 13.90
C GLN A 114 5.20 3.18 14.78
N LYS A 115 4.57 2.03 15.06
CA LYS A 115 5.19 0.91 15.80
C LYS A 115 6.44 0.35 15.09
N PHE A 116 6.54 0.56 13.78
CA PHE A 116 7.62 0.04 12.93
C PHE A 116 8.66 1.10 12.55
N TYR A 117 8.56 2.30 13.12
CA TYR A 117 9.47 3.40 12.82
C TYR A 117 10.76 3.30 13.60
N LYS A 118 11.86 3.69 12.95
CA LYS A 118 13.16 3.77 13.57
C LYS A 118 13.43 5.20 14.03
N PRO A 119 13.93 5.40 15.27
CA PRO A 119 14.35 6.72 15.73
C PRO A 119 15.40 7.34 14.81
N LEU A 120 15.33 8.67 14.64
CA LEU A 120 16.31 9.45 13.87
C LEU A 120 16.53 8.97 12.42
N SER A 121 15.51 8.35 11.82
CA SER A 121 15.55 7.78 10.47
C SER A 121 14.44 8.34 9.59
N GLN A 122 14.62 8.26 8.27
CA GLN A 122 13.55 8.56 7.32
C GLN A 122 12.55 7.40 7.27
N ASN A 123 11.41 7.57 7.93
CA ASN A 123 10.38 6.54 8.07
C ASN A 123 9.26 6.63 7.03
N TYR A 124 9.20 7.71 6.26
CA TYR A 124 8.20 7.87 5.20
C TYR A 124 8.67 8.81 4.09
N TYR A 125 8.00 8.70 2.94
CA TYR A 125 8.19 9.55 1.76
C TYR A 125 6.82 9.92 1.22
N THR A 126 6.68 11.10 0.62
CA THR A 126 5.43 11.48 -0.07
C THR A 126 5.68 11.52 -1.57
N ILE A 127 4.92 10.74 -2.33
CA ILE A 127 4.99 10.69 -3.79
C ILE A 127 3.59 10.96 -4.34
N LYS A 128 3.46 12.03 -5.15
CA LYS A 128 2.18 12.41 -5.80
C LYS A 128 0.99 12.49 -4.83
N GLY A 129 1.22 12.94 -3.60
CA GLY A 129 0.19 13.06 -2.56
C GLY A 129 -0.05 11.81 -1.72
N ASN A 130 0.56 10.67 -2.05
CA ASN A 130 0.48 9.45 -1.25
C ASN A 130 1.69 9.33 -0.32
N THR A 131 1.45 8.99 0.94
CA THR A 131 2.53 8.69 1.90
C THR A 131 2.88 7.21 1.80
N ILE A 132 4.17 6.95 1.60
CA ILE A 132 4.77 5.63 1.59
C ILE A 132 5.57 5.49 2.88
N HIS A 133 5.16 4.56 3.72
CA HIS A 133 5.77 4.28 5.02
C HIS A 133 6.82 3.19 4.86
N LYS A 134 8.00 3.41 5.44
CA LYS A 134 9.05 2.39 5.58
C LYS A 134 8.86 1.69 6.93
N LEU A 135 8.60 0.39 6.89
CA LEU A 135 8.33 -0.43 8.06
C LEU A 135 9.53 -1.34 8.32
N GLU A 136 10.17 -1.20 9.48
CA GLU A 136 11.30 -2.06 9.88
C GLU A 136 10.83 -3.03 10.97
N ALA A 137 10.82 -4.32 10.65
CA ALA A 137 10.51 -5.38 11.61
C ALA A 137 11.67 -5.61 12.58
N LYS A 138 11.40 -6.28 13.71
CA LYS A 138 12.38 -6.52 14.78
C LYS A 138 13.61 -7.32 14.33
N ASN A 139 13.47 -8.15 13.29
CA ASN A 139 14.55 -8.94 12.71
C ASN A 139 15.33 -8.20 11.61
N GLY A 140 15.03 -6.93 11.37
CA GLY A 140 15.69 -6.10 10.35
C GLY A 140 15.07 -6.17 8.96
N THR A 141 14.01 -6.97 8.75
CA THR A 141 13.25 -6.96 7.49
C THR A 141 12.60 -5.59 7.28
N VAL A 142 12.73 -5.05 6.07
CA VAL A 142 12.15 -3.76 5.69
C VAL A 142 11.06 -3.99 4.65
N LEU A 143 9.87 -3.47 4.90
CA LEU A 143 8.78 -3.38 3.91
C LEU A 143 8.40 -1.92 3.68
N TYR A 144 7.71 -1.69 2.56
CA TYR A 144 7.10 -0.41 2.25
C TYR A 144 5.59 -0.61 2.17
N ALA A 145 4.84 0.31 2.75
CA ALA A 145 3.38 0.26 2.74
C ALA A 145 2.79 1.64 2.47
N SER A 146 1.71 1.70 1.71
CA SER A 146 0.96 2.92 1.46
C SER A 146 -0.53 2.63 1.52
N GLN A 147 -1.29 3.51 2.17
CA GLN A 147 -2.75 3.46 2.14
C GLN A 147 -3.28 4.45 1.11
N VAL A 148 -4.13 3.96 0.22
CA VAL A 148 -4.87 4.75 -0.76
C VAL A 148 -6.36 4.44 -0.57
N HIS A 149 -7.08 5.37 0.06
CA HIS A 149 -8.45 5.16 0.54
C HIS A 149 -8.54 3.92 1.44
N ASP A 150 -9.34 2.92 1.06
CA ASP A 150 -9.55 1.70 1.83
C ASP A 150 -8.55 0.59 1.48
N TRP A 151 -7.63 0.85 0.56
CA TRP A 151 -6.65 -0.13 0.09
C TRP A 151 -5.29 0.13 0.72
N LEU A 152 -4.69 -0.94 1.23
CA LEU A 152 -3.32 -0.95 1.69
C LEU A 152 -2.49 -1.83 0.77
N VAL A 153 -1.37 -1.27 0.30
CA VAL A 153 -0.42 -1.89 -0.64
C VAL A 153 0.98 -1.83 -0.05
#